data_AF-A0A7G2C6F0-F1
#
_entry.id   AF-A0A7G2C6F0-F1
#
_cell.length_a   1.000
_cell.length_b   1.000
_cell.length_c   1.000
_cell.angle_alpha   90.00
_cell.angle_beta   90.00
_cell.angle_gamma   90.00
#
_symmetry.space_group_name_H-M   'P 1'
#
loop_
_entity.id
_entity.type
_entity.pdbx_description
1 polymer ?
#
loop_
_entity_poly.entity_id
_entity_poly.type
_entity_poly.pdbx_seq_one_letter_code
_entity_poly.pdbx_strand_id
1 'polypeptide(L)'
;MNPAPLGVPLEELPLDTDPEFANLEAKRAKLMRNPEKNRNAIADLDDALNDRAEELAKEKIHGDREFLDKEPAGVPVKYIPLDDDPEFKKMETERQKAEG
;
A
#
# COMPACT_ATOMS: atom_id res chain seq x y z
N MET A 1 9.15 -6.29 6.37
CA MET A 1 8.07 -5.57 5.66
C MET A 1 8.54 -5.23 4.26
N ASN A 2 7.67 -5.30 3.25
CA ASN A 2 8.00 -4.85 1.89
C ASN A 2 8.29 -3.32 1.90
N PRO A 3 9.46 -2.83 1.46
CA PRO A 3 9.77 -1.40 1.51
C PRO A 3 9.01 -0.56 0.46
N ALA A 4 8.41 -1.20 -0.55
CA ALA A 4 7.64 -0.52 -1.59
C ALA A 4 6.43 -1.38 -2.04
N PRO A 5 5.39 -1.54 -1.19
CA PRO A 5 4.15 -2.24 -1.58
C PRO A 5 3.54 -1.65 -2.85
N LEU A 6 3.30 -2.50 -3.85
CA LEU A 6 2.84 -2.11 -5.20
C LEU A 6 3.68 -1.05 -5.92
N GLY A 7 4.93 -0.86 -5.50
CA GLY A 7 5.83 0.19 -6.02
C GLY A 7 5.69 1.54 -5.32
N VAL A 8 4.82 1.66 -4.32
CA VAL A 8 4.66 2.87 -3.50
C VAL A 8 5.60 2.80 -2.28
N PRO A 9 6.51 3.76 -2.07
CA PRO A 9 7.38 3.78 -0.90
C PRO A 9 6.58 3.83 0.42
N LEU A 10 7.04 3.12 1.46
CA LEU A 10 6.37 3.16 2.78
C LEU A 10 6.26 4.58 3.36
N GLU A 11 7.20 5.47 3.05
CA GLU A 11 7.19 6.88 3.49
C GLU A 11 6.06 7.72 2.89
N GLU A 12 5.46 7.25 1.78
CA GLU A 12 4.31 7.89 1.16
C GLU A 12 2.97 7.33 1.65
N LEU A 13 3.00 6.30 2.50
CA LEU A 13 1.81 5.68 3.07
C LEU A 13 1.49 6.28 4.45
N PRO A 14 0.20 6.38 4.82
CA PRO A 14 -0.23 6.92 6.11
C PRO A 14 -0.06 5.92 7.26
N LEU A 15 1.06 5.18 7.33
CA LEU A 15 1.26 4.10 8.30
C LEU A 15 1.18 4.60 9.75
N ASP A 16 1.76 5.78 10.02
CA ASP A 16 1.79 6.39 11.36
C ASP A 16 0.41 6.83 11.85
N THR A 17 -0.51 7.10 10.92
CA THR A 17 -1.88 7.55 11.22
C THR A 17 -2.92 6.45 11.01
N ASP A 18 -2.53 5.30 10.46
CA ASP A 18 -3.40 4.16 10.27
C ASP A 18 -3.59 3.38 11.60
N PRO A 19 -4.80 3.38 12.17
CA PRO A 19 -5.03 2.78 13.49
C PRO A 19 -4.88 1.26 13.50
N GLU A 20 -5.12 0.59 12.36
CA GLU A 20 -4.98 -0.85 12.22
C GLU A 20 -3.50 -1.25 12.18
N PHE A 21 -2.71 -0.58 11.35
CA PHE A 21 -1.27 -0.76 11.28
C PHE A 21 -0.60 -0.52 12.65
N ALA A 22 -0.92 0.59 13.32
CA ALA A 22 -0.43 0.89 14.67
C ALA A 22 -0.81 -0.21 15.70
N ASN A 23 -2.00 -0.80 15.57
CA ASN A 23 -2.43 -1.90 16.44
C ASN A 23 -1.61 -3.18 16.20
N LEU A 24 -1.36 -3.51 14.93
CA LEU A 24 -0.57 -4.67 14.53
C LEU A 24 0.89 -4.52 15.01
N GLU A 25 1.50 -3.36 14.83
CA GLU A 25 2.85 -3.07 15.33
C GLU A 25 2.93 -3.19 16.86
N ALA A 26 1.95 -2.63 17.58
CA ALA A 26 1.90 -2.72 19.03
C ALA A 26 1.76 -4.17 19.54
N LYS A 27 0.98 -5.02 18.84
CA LYS A 27 0.89 -6.46 19.13
C LYS A 27 2.22 -7.14 18.88
N ARG A 28 2.86 -6.87 17.75
CA ARG A 28 4.14 -7.45 17.36
C ARG A 28 5.24 -7.11 18.36
N ALA A 29 5.33 -5.84 18.77
CA ALA A 29 6.29 -5.37 19.76
C ALA A 29 6.15 -6.09 21.12
N LYS A 30 4.92 -6.46 21.52
CA LYS A 30 4.69 -7.25 22.74
C LYS A 30 5.21 -8.68 22.60
N LEU A 31 4.98 -9.34 21.46
CA LEU A 31 5.43 -10.71 21.23
C LEU A 31 6.95 -10.84 21.07
N MET A 32 7.59 -9.79 20.54
CA MET A 32 9.05 -9.68 20.42
C MET A 32 9.79 -9.71 21.76
N ARG A 33 9.10 -9.60 22.91
CA ARG A 33 9.70 -9.82 24.24
C ARG A 33 10.13 -11.27 24.47
N ASN A 34 9.53 -12.23 23.76
CA ASN A 34 9.92 -13.63 23.79
C ASN A 34 9.77 -14.27 22.39
N PRO A 35 10.67 -13.92 21.46
CA PRO A 35 10.49 -14.23 20.05
C PRO A 35 10.58 -15.73 19.75
N GLU A 36 11.37 -16.48 20.51
CA GLU A 36 11.50 -17.94 20.33
C GLU A 36 10.18 -18.67 20.56
N LYS A 37 9.40 -18.27 21.57
CA LYS A 37 8.09 -18.87 21.87
C LYS A 37 6.97 -18.37 20.96
N ASN A 38 7.15 -17.19 20.37
CA ASN A 38 6.12 -16.50 19.60
C ASN A 38 6.42 -16.46 18.10
N ARG A 39 7.38 -17.25 17.60
CA ARG A 39 7.87 -17.16 16.22
C ARG A 39 6.76 -17.16 15.16
N ASN A 40 5.80 -18.09 15.27
CA ASN A 40 4.70 -18.18 14.30
C ASN A 40 3.77 -16.96 14.39
N ALA A 41 3.37 -16.57 15.60
CA ALA A 41 2.50 -15.40 15.79
C ALA A 41 3.18 -14.08 15.38
N ILE A 42 4.51 -13.99 15.46
CA ILE A 42 5.27 -12.85 14.93
C ILE A 42 5.26 -12.87 13.40
N ALA A 43 5.43 -14.02 12.77
CA ALA A 43 5.34 -14.16 11.32
C ALA A 43 3.96 -13.77 10.81
N ASP A 44 2.89 -14.25 11.45
CA ASP A 44 1.51 -13.90 11.10
C ASP A 44 1.25 -12.38 11.21
N LEU A 45 1.86 -11.72 12.21
CA LEU A 45 1.78 -10.26 12.36
C LEU A 45 2.63 -9.51 11.32
N ASP A 46 3.79 -10.06 10.95
CA ASP A 46 4.62 -9.51 9.87
C ASP A 46 3.89 -9.58 8.52
N ASP A 47 3.17 -10.66 8.25
CA ASP A 47 2.33 -10.82 7.06
C ASP A 47 1.14 -9.85 7.10
N ALA A 48 0.43 -9.76 8.23
CA ALA A 48 -0.68 -8.80 8.38
C ALA A 48 -0.23 -7.33 8.22
N LEU A 49 0.97 -6.97 8.67
CA LEU A 49 1.53 -5.63 8.45
C LEU A 49 1.84 -5.38 6.96
N ASN A 50 2.34 -6.39 6.24
CA ASN A 50 2.55 -6.29 4.80
C ASN A 50 1.22 -6.12 4.05
N ASP A 51 0.21 -6.91 4.41
CA ASP A 51 -1.10 -6.87 3.78
C ASP A 51 -1.74 -5.48 3.97
N ARG A 52 -1.70 -4.93 5.20
CA ARG A 52 -2.22 -3.59 5.46
C ARG A 52 -1.46 -2.50 4.70
N ALA A 53 -0.12 -2.61 4.60
CA ALA A 53 0.67 -1.68 3.80
C ALA A 53 0.34 -1.79 2.29
N GLU A 54 0.04 -2.99 1.79
CA GLU A 54 -0.41 -3.20 0.41
C GLU A 54 -1.79 -2.57 0.16
N GLU A 55 -2.74 -2.73 1.08
CA GLU A 55 -4.04 -2.08 1.00
C GLU A 55 -3.92 -0.55 0.94
N LEU A 56 -3.12 0.04 1.84
CA LEU A 56 -2.87 1.48 1.85
C LEU A 56 -2.20 1.96 0.56
N ALA A 57 -1.32 1.15 -0.04
CA ALA A 57 -0.74 1.45 -1.34
C ALA A 57 -1.79 1.43 -2.46
N LYS A 58 -2.72 0.46 -2.45
CA LYS A 58 -3.86 0.44 -3.41
C LYS A 58 -4.71 1.69 -3.25
N GLU A 59 -5.08 2.04 -2.02
CA GLU A 59 -5.89 3.22 -1.72
C GLU A 59 -5.23 4.50 -2.23
N LYS A 60 -3.93 4.66 -2.00
CA LYS A 60 -3.16 5.81 -2.53
C LYS A 60 -3.14 5.84 -4.05
N ILE A 61 -2.82 4.73 -4.72
CA ILE A 61 -2.82 4.66 -6.20
C ILE A 61 -4.20 5.04 -6.76
N HIS A 62 -5.28 4.53 -6.16
CA HIS A 62 -6.63 4.88 -6.60
C HIS A 62 -6.98 6.34 -6.33
N GLY A 63 -6.57 6.91 -5.19
CA GLY A 63 -6.74 8.33 -4.87
C GLY A 63 -5.95 9.24 -5.82
N ASP A 64 -4.73 8.86 -6.17
CA ASP A 64 -3.89 9.60 -7.11
C ASP A 64 -4.48 9.63 -8.53
N ARG A 65 -5.46 8.77 -8.84
CA ARG A 65 -6.20 8.70 -10.11
C ARG A 65 -7.51 9.50 -10.10
N GLU A 66 -7.88 10.21 -9.04
CA GLU A 66 -9.13 10.97 -8.98
C GLU A 66 -9.25 12.05 -10.07
N PHE A 67 -8.13 12.50 -10.64
CA PHE A 67 -8.10 13.46 -11.75
C PHE A 67 -8.50 12.88 -13.11
N LEU A 68 -8.55 11.55 -13.25
CA LEU A 68 -8.92 10.90 -14.51
C LEU A 68 -10.41 11.11 -14.81
N ASP A 69 -10.74 11.20 -16.10
CA ASP A 69 -12.12 11.01 -16.54
C ASP A 69 -12.60 9.63 -16.07
N LYS A 70 -13.83 9.54 -15.53
CA LYS A 70 -14.38 8.28 -15.02
C LYS A 70 -14.78 7.32 -16.14
N GLU A 71 -15.13 7.85 -17.32
CA GLU A 71 -15.55 7.08 -18.49
C GLU A 71 -14.85 7.57 -19.78
N PRO A 72 -13.50 7.49 -19.87
CA PRO A 72 -12.77 7.86 -21.07
C PRO A 72 -13.27 7.04 -22.26
N ALA A 73 -13.64 7.73 -23.34
CA ALA A 73 -14.26 7.12 -24.53
C ALA A 73 -15.52 6.26 -24.22
N GLY A 74 -16.21 6.51 -23.09
CA GLY A 74 -17.39 5.78 -22.66
C GLY A 74 -17.11 4.45 -21.94
N VAL A 75 -15.85 4.17 -21.56
CA VAL A 75 -15.48 2.95 -20.82
C VAL A 75 -15.11 3.31 -19.37
N PRO A 76 -15.81 2.76 -18.36
CA PRO A 76 -15.47 3.04 -16.96
C PRO A 76 -14.05 2.63 -16.59
N VAL A 77 -13.28 3.54 -15.97
CA VAL A 77 -11.89 3.30 -15.54
C VAL A 77 -11.75 2.06 -14.65
N LYS A 78 -12.76 1.77 -13.80
CA LYS A 78 -12.78 0.57 -12.94
C LYS A 78 -12.73 -0.77 -13.68
N TYR A 79 -13.00 -0.79 -15.00
CA TYR A 79 -12.90 -1.98 -15.84
C TYR A 79 -11.62 -2.02 -16.67
N ILE A 80 -10.75 -1.02 -16.53
CA ILE A 80 -9.46 -0.94 -17.21
C ILE A 80 -8.39 -1.38 -16.19
N PRO A 81 -7.59 -2.43 -16.49
CA PRO A 81 -6.58 -2.94 -15.57
C PRO A 81 -5.32 -2.06 -15.57
N LEU A 82 -5.45 -0.80 -15.17
CA LEU A 82 -4.36 0.18 -15.15
C LEU A 82 -3.20 -0.25 -14.23
N ASP A 83 -3.49 -1.05 -13.19
CA ASP A 83 -2.47 -1.58 -12.29
C ASP A 83 -1.57 -2.63 -12.94
N ASP A 84 -2.04 -3.27 -14.01
CA ASP A 84 -1.25 -4.26 -14.76
C ASP A 84 -0.56 -3.63 -15.99
N ASP A 85 -0.79 -2.33 -16.22
CA ASP A 85 -0.21 -1.59 -17.34
C ASP A 85 1.11 -0.90 -16.93
N PRO A 86 2.27 -1.43 -17.36
CA PRO A 86 3.57 -0.89 -16.98
C PRO A 86 3.84 0.50 -17.58
N GLU A 87 3.23 0.83 -18.73
CA GLU A 87 3.39 2.13 -19.36
C GLU A 87 2.57 3.19 -18.61
N PHE A 88 1.35 2.83 -18.21
CA PHE A 88 0.53 3.69 -17.36
C PHE A 88 1.19 3.97 -16.01
N LYS A 89 1.69 2.94 -15.31
CA LYS A 89 2.42 3.10 -14.05
C LYS A 89 3.64 4.01 -14.15
N LYS A 90 4.34 3.96 -15.29
CA LYS A 90 5.46 4.87 -15.55
C LYS A 90 4.98 6.32 -15.66
N MET A 91 3.88 6.58 -16.36
CA MET A 91 3.29 7.93 -16.46
C MET A 91 2.83 8.45 -15.09
N GLU A 92 2.26 7.58 -14.24
CA GLU A 92 1.89 7.94 -12.86
C GLU A 92 3.11 8.36 -12.03
N THR A 93 4.21 7.60 -12.14
CA THR A 93 5.48 7.93 -11.47
C THR A 93 6.05 9.26 -11.94
N GLU A 94 5.97 9.54 -13.24
CA GLU A 94 6.44 10.81 -13.82
C GLU A 94 5.57 11.99 -13.36
N ARG A 95 4.24 11.81 -13.27
CA ARG A 95 3.32 12.80 -12.73
C ARG A 95 3.62 13.13 -11.27
N GLN A 96 3.77 12.11 -10.41
CA GLN A 96 4.07 12.31 -8.98
C GLN A 96 5.36 13.13 -8.78
N LYS A 97 6.40 12.86 -9.57
CA LYS A 97 7.67 13.62 -9.54
C LYS A 97 7.54 15.07 -10.01
N ALA A 98 6.54 15.37 -10.85
CA ALA A 98 6.29 16.72 -11.33
C ALA A 98 5.42 17.55 -10.37
N GLU A 99 4.71 16.89 -9.45
CA GLU A 99 3.83 17.52 -8.47
C GLU A 99 4.50 17.79 -7.10
N GLY A 100 5.67 17.18 -6.85
CA GLY A 100 6.51 17.42 -5.66
C GLY A 100 7.61 18.45 -5.87
#